data_AF-A0A4Q7U7I2-F1
#
_entry.id   AF-A0A4Q7U7I2-F1
#
_cell.length_a   1.000
_cell.length_b   1.000
_cell.length_c   1.000
_cell.angle_alpha   90.00
_cell.angle_beta   90.00
_cell.angle_gamma   90.00
#
_symmetry.space_group_name_H-M   'P 1'
#
loop_
_entity.id
_entity.type
_entity.pdbx_description
1 polymer ?
#
loop_
_entity_poly.entity_id
_entity_poly.type
_entity_poly.pdbx_seq_one_letter_code
_entity_poly.pdbx_strand_id
1 'polypeptide(L)'
;MSESQSAGVELIACEMPGCVHVIEYAGVGRKPKYCTRVVDGVVHNRLNAQKVRNGTLTLPAPGSRPERSDINDGEGPGSVPRPVSLARAGIEAIRDEIGSQLTAHQTWMSGATARLEELLAAATDPDAAAAEVAAAHREARTRIDAAEASAEDALARARAAEADATAAATGRAEAETAAEDALAERDELTEQRDRYAGLLADRDAELDTVRARLDEADLAHRQAVAERDQLAEQLTAARSERDRATAALAELREAHDALRAQYQQAQAERDTARTELTAARDDAAAQRRRAETLDRDRYAAEQARDSLTTELATARARTDDLAQAAAEARTAQAVTAAENTALTRQLAHDVEVERRHGEERLADLRERHADELRALRERDDGPAPPDTTRPDTALPDPDPAATTTKAPRTRRRTTTDRSADRSPRKARRRPGPEQTPDPQE
;
A
#
# COMPACT_ATOMS: atom_id res chain seq x y z
N MET A 1 -54.56 -20.41 -62.71
CA MET A 1 -55.48 -21.43 -63.26
C MET A 1 -56.87 -20.96 -62.92
N SER A 2 -57.77 -20.83 -63.89
CA SER A 2 -59.12 -20.29 -63.64
C SER A 2 -60.08 -21.43 -63.33
N GLU A 3 -60.62 -21.48 -62.11
CA GLU A 3 -61.66 -22.43 -61.75
C GLU A 3 -62.98 -22.01 -62.41
N SER A 4 -63.35 -22.72 -63.47
CA SER A 4 -64.66 -22.58 -64.12
C SER A 4 -65.75 -23.08 -63.16
N GLN A 5 -66.29 -22.18 -62.34
CA GLN A 5 -67.43 -22.47 -61.47
C GLN A 5 -68.60 -23.01 -62.30
N SER A 6 -68.94 -24.28 -62.08
CA SER A 6 -70.09 -24.94 -62.71
C SER A 6 -71.37 -24.32 -62.14
N ALA A 7 -71.99 -23.42 -62.92
CA ALA A 7 -73.26 -22.81 -62.56
C ALA A 7 -74.33 -23.89 -62.34
N GLY A 8 -74.68 -24.12 -61.07
CA GLY A 8 -75.65 -25.14 -60.68
C GLY A 8 -77.01 -24.85 -61.32
N VAL A 9 -77.54 -25.83 -62.05
CA VAL A 9 -78.86 -25.73 -62.70
C VAL A 9 -79.94 -25.72 -61.63
N GLU A 10 -80.65 -24.61 -61.49
CA GLU A 10 -81.71 -24.46 -60.50
C GLU A 10 -82.99 -25.14 -61.00
N LEU A 11 -83.57 -26.01 -60.18
CA LEU A 11 -84.80 -26.75 -60.49
C LEU A 11 -86.03 -25.98 -59.98
N ILE A 12 -86.72 -25.30 -60.90
CA ILE A 12 -87.86 -24.39 -60.61
C ILE A 12 -89.19 -25.11 -60.88
N ALA A 13 -90.06 -25.21 -59.89
CA ALA A 13 -91.40 -25.81 -60.07
C ALA A 13 -92.31 -24.93 -60.96
N CYS A 14 -93.15 -25.56 -61.78
CA CYS A 14 -94.09 -24.87 -62.66
C CYS A 14 -95.24 -24.20 -61.86
N GLU A 15 -95.47 -22.89 -62.00
CA GLU A 15 -96.52 -22.12 -61.30
C GLU A 15 -97.96 -22.37 -61.82
N MET A 16 -98.18 -23.51 -62.47
CA MET A 16 -99.46 -23.92 -63.01
C MET A 16 -100.18 -24.82 -61.99
N PRO A 17 -101.40 -24.51 -61.54
CA PRO A 17 -102.12 -25.32 -60.54
C PRO A 17 -102.22 -26.79 -60.97
N GLY A 18 -101.81 -27.71 -60.09
CA GLY A 18 -101.80 -29.17 -60.35
C GLY A 18 -100.58 -29.70 -61.11
N CYS A 19 -99.69 -28.84 -61.64
CA CYS A 19 -98.53 -29.30 -62.40
C CYS A 19 -97.39 -29.81 -61.49
N VAL A 20 -96.99 -31.08 -61.66
CA VAL A 20 -95.86 -31.70 -60.96
C VAL A 20 -94.52 -31.56 -61.69
N HIS A 21 -94.47 -30.86 -62.82
CA HIS A 21 -93.23 -30.69 -63.59
C HIS A 21 -92.34 -29.55 -63.07
N VAL A 22 -91.04 -29.82 -63.13
CA VAL A 22 -89.96 -28.93 -62.72
C VAL A 22 -89.15 -28.51 -63.95
N ILE A 23 -88.59 -27.32 -63.94
CA ILE A 23 -87.91 -26.65 -65.05
C ILE A 23 -86.45 -26.43 -64.66
N GLU A 24 -85.53 -26.90 -65.50
CA GLU A 24 -84.10 -26.63 -65.36
C GLU A 24 -83.78 -25.19 -65.80
N TYR A 25 -83.16 -24.40 -64.91
CA TYR A 25 -82.79 -23.02 -65.16
C TYR A 25 -81.29 -22.78 -64.95
N ALA A 26 -80.57 -22.51 -66.04
CA ALA A 26 -79.11 -22.33 -66.08
C ALA A 26 -78.66 -20.89 -65.71
N GLY A 27 -79.32 -20.24 -64.74
CA GLY A 27 -78.89 -18.97 -64.15
C GLY A 27 -79.12 -17.69 -64.98
N VAL A 28 -79.03 -17.74 -66.32
CA VAL A 28 -79.02 -16.55 -67.19
C VAL A 28 -80.42 -16.14 -67.66
N GLY A 29 -80.77 -14.86 -67.48
CA GLY A 29 -82.02 -14.25 -67.97
C GLY A 29 -83.09 -14.08 -66.90
N ARG A 30 -84.37 -14.23 -67.29
CA ARG A 30 -85.53 -14.11 -66.38
C ARG A 30 -86.12 -15.49 -66.13
N LYS A 31 -86.09 -15.95 -64.87
CA LYS A 31 -86.59 -17.27 -64.44
C LYS A 31 -87.94 -17.65 -65.08
N PRO A 32 -88.03 -18.78 -65.81
CA PRO A 32 -89.27 -19.23 -66.43
C PRO A 32 -90.26 -19.75 -65.38
N LYS A 33 -91.51 -19.28 -65.43
CA LYS A 33 -92.56 -19.63 -64.47
C LYS A 33 -93.41 -20.84 -64.87
N TYR A 34 -93.35 -21.27 -66.13
CA TYR A 34 -94.24 -22.30 -66.69
C TYR A 34 -93.45 -23.23 -67.61
N CYS A 35 -93.72 -24.53 -67.55
CA CYS A 35 -92.89 -25.56 -68.17
C CYS A 35 -93.09 -25.76 -69.69
N THR A 36 -93.97 -24.96 -70.33
CA THR A 36 -94.35 -24.94 -71.77
C THR A 36 -94.83 -26.25 -72.41
N ARG A 37 -94.65 -27.40 -71.75
CA ARG A 37 -95.26 -28.70 -72.10
C ARG A 37 -96.79 -28.63 -72.06
N VAL A 38 -97.42 -29.53 -72.81
CA VAL A 38 -98.85 -29.80 -72.71
C VAL A 38 -99.06 -30.82 -71.59
N VAL A 39 -99.90 -30.49 -70.60
CA VAL A 39 -100.37 -31.42 -69.58
C VAL A 39 -101.89 -31.34 -69.54
N ASP A 40 -102.57 -32.49 -69.42
CA ASP A 40 -104.04 -32.59 -69.42
C ASP A 40 -104.74 -31.79 -70.56
N GLY A 41 -104.10 -31.76 -71.74
CA GLY A 41 -104.58 -31.08 -72.95
C GLY A 41 -104.24 -29.60 -73.05
N VAL A 42 -103.64 -28.97 -72.03
CA VAL A 42 -103.37 -27.52 -71.97
C VAL A 42 -101.88 -27.21 -72.02
N VAL A 43 -101.46 -26.31 -72.91
CA VAL A 43 -100.08 -25.77 -72.96
C VAL A 43 -99.82 -24.93 -71.70
N HIS A 44 -98.82 -25.29 -70.91
CA HIS A 44 -98.43 -24.55 -69.70
C HIS A 44 -97.67 -23.26 -70.04
N ASN A 45 -98.41 -22.19 -70.31
CA ASN A 45 -97.88 -20.85 -70.58
C ASN A 45 -98.64 -19.77 -69.77
N ARG A 46 -98.12 -18.53 -69.78
CA ARG A 46 -98.68 -17.41 -69.01
C ARG A 46 -100.14 -17.09 -69.36
N LEU A 47 -100.53 -17.21 -70.63
CA LEU A 47 -101.88 -16.90 -71.09
C LEU A 47 -102.89 -17.93 -70.55
N ASN A 48 -102.55 -19.22 -70.63
CA ASN A 48 -103.40 -20.29 -70.12
C ASN A 48 -103.43 -20.33 -68.59
N ALA A 49 -102.31 -20.04 -67.91
CA ALA A 49 -102.28 -19.85 -66.46
C ALA A 49 -103.21 -18.72 -65.99
N GLN A 50 -103.29 -17.62 -66.76
CA GLN A 50 -104.23 -16.53 -66.49
C GLN A 50 -105.68 -16.95 -66.77
N LYS A 51 -105.97 -17.68 -67.85
CA LYS A 51 -107.31 -18.23 -68.12
C LYS A 51 -107.79 -19.20 -67.02
N VAL A 52 -106.91 -20.05 -66.50
CA VAL A 52 -107.25 -20.97 -65.39
C VAL A 52 -107.51 -20.20 -64.09
N ARG A 53 -106.65 -19.22 -63.72
CA ARG A 53 -106.92 -18.36 -62.54
C ARG A 53 -108.18 -17.52 -62.66
N ASN A 54 -108.55 -17.13 -63.88
CA ASN A 54 -109.77 -16.37 -64.17
C ASN A 54 -111.01 -17.26 -64.39
N GLY A 55 -110.94 -18.58 -64.12
CA GLY A 55 -112.05 -19.52 -64.30
C GLY A 55 -112.51 -19.71 -65.76
N THR A 56 -111.81 -19.11 -66.73
CA THR A 56 -112.15 -19.11 -68.17
C THR A 56 -111.63 -20.34 -68.91
N LEU A 57 -110.85 -21.16 -68.22
CA LEU A 57 -110.41 -22.48 -68.65
C LEU A 57 -110.40 -23.40 -67.42
N THR A 58 -111.39 -24.29 -67.30
CA THR A 58 -111.37 -25.34 -66.28
C THR A 58 -110.41 -26.44 -66.71
N LEU A 59 -109.39 -26.72 -65.89
CA LEU A 59 -108.56 -27.91 -66.09
C LEU A 59 -109.42 -29.16 -65.78
N PRO A 60 -109.43 -30.18 -66.65
CA PRO A 60 -110.12 -31.43 -66.35
C PRO A 60 -109.45 -32.13 -65.17
N ALA A 61 -110.21 -32.92 -64.40
CA ALA A 61 -109.63 -33.71 -63.32
C ALA A 61 -108.63 -34.74 -63.90
N PRO A 62 -107.42 -34.88 -63.32
CA PRO A 62 -106.34 -35.66 -63.92
C PRO A 62 -106.76 -37.11 -64.17
N GLY A 63 -106.65 -37.56 -65.42
CA GLY A 63 -107.14 -38.85 -65.91
C GLY A 63 -108.39 -38.80 -66.80
N SER A 64 -109.03 -37.64 -66.98
CA SER A 64 -110.28 -37.52 -67.75
C SER A 64 -110.04 -37.31 -69.26
N ARG A 65 -110.34 -38.32 -70.09
CA ARG A 65 -110.35 -38.23 -71.57
C ARG A 65 -111.78 -38.03 -72.11
N PRO A 66 -112.05 -36.96 -72.88
CA PRO A 66 -113.17 -36.90 -73.83
C PRO A 66 -112.74 -37.18 -75.27
N GLU A 67 -113.70 -37.52 -76.13
CA GLU A 67 -113.48 -37.87 -77.53
C GLU A 67 -113.51 -36.66 -78.48
N ARG A 68 -113.17 -36.89 -79.75
CA ARG A 68 -112.97 -35.88 -80.80
C ARG A 68 -114.05 -36.00 -81.88
N SER A 69 -114.62 -34.88 -82.31
CA SER A 69 -115.50 -34.81 -83.48
C SER A 69 -115.11 -33.62 -84.37
N ASP A 70 -114.67 -33.90 -85.58
CA ASP A 70 -114.37 -32.93 -86.63
C ASP A 70 -115.57 -32.87 -87.60
N ILE A 71 -116.01 -31.68 -88.02
CA ILE A 71 -116.98 -31.49 -89.13
C ILE A 71 -116.54 -30.28 -89.96
N ASN A 72 -116.52 -30.43 -91.28
CA ASN A 72 -116.25 -29.39 -92.28
C ASN A 72 -117.06 -29.69 -93.55
N ASP A 73 -117.44 -28.65 -94.32
CA ASP A 73 -117.99 -28.71 -95.70
C ASP A 73 -119.34 -29.48 -95.89
N GLY A 74 -120.09 -29.35 -96.99
CA GLY A 74 -120.02 -28.39 -98.11
C GLY A 74 -120.90 -28.81 -99.32
N GLU A 75 -121.42 -27.81 -100.05
CA GLU A 75 -121.87 -27.83 -101.48
C GLU A 75 -123.03 -28.74 -102.00
N GLY A 76 -123.66 -28.27 -103.10
CA GLY A 76 -123.94 -29.14 -104.27
C GLY A 76 -125.40 -29.36 -104.74
N PRO A 77 -125.85 -28.80 -105.90
CA PRO A 77 -127.19 -29.03 -106.46
C PRO A 77 -127.25 -29.68 -107.87
N GLY A 78 -128.41 -30.27 -108.20
CA GLY A 78 -128.87 -30.63 -109.57
C GLY A 78 -130.28 -31.24 -109.51
N SER A 79 -131.33 -30.82 -110.23
CA SER A 79 -131.57 -30.40 -111.63
C SER A 79 -132.10 -31.55 -112.52
N VAL A 80 -133.28 -31.35 -113.11
CA VAL A 80 -133.95 -32.24 -114.09
C VAL A 80 -134.94 -31.43 -114.98
N PRO A 81 -135.25 -31.86 -116.23
CA PRO A 81 -135.63 -30.94 -117.33
C PRO A 81 -137.13 -30.83 -117.65
N ARG A 82 -137.52 -29.79 -118.43
CA ARG A 82 -138.87 -29.56 -119.03
C ARG A 82 -138.78 -28.59 -120.25
N PRO A 83 -139.83 -28.41 -121.10
CA PRO A 83 -139.66 -28.36 -122.56
C PRO A 83 -139.89 -26.98 -123.23
N VAL A 84 -139.72 -26.99 -124.57
CA VAL A 84 -139.62 -25.85 -125.50
C VAL A 84 -140.75 -24.81 -125.44
N SER A 85 -141.94 -25.15 -124.96
CA SER A 85 -143.04 -24.17 -124.78
C SER A 85 -142.70 -23.03 -123.80
N LEU A 86 -141.77 -23.27 -122.87
CA LEU A 86 -141.33 -22.26 -121.89
C LEU A 86 -140.43 -21.18 -122.54
N ALA A 87 -139.82 -21.46 -123.70
CA ALA A 87 -138.85 -20.56 -124.33
C ALA A 87 -139.42 -19.20 -124.78
N ARG A 88 -140.74 -19.10 -125.09
CA ARG A 88 -141.34 -17.81 -125.47
C ARG A 88 -141.61 -16.89 -124.28
N ALA A 89 -142.11 -17.42 -123.17
CA ALA A 89 -142.17 -16.66 -121.91
C ALA A 89 -140.76 -16.29 -121.42
N GLY A 90 -139.79 -17.20 -121.62
CA GLY A 90 -138.38 -16.94 -121.37
C GLY A 90 -137.81 -15.76 -122.17
N ILE A 91 -138.22 -15.54 -123.43
CA ILE A 91 -137.73 -14.41 -124.23
C ILE A 91 -138.24 -13.06 -123.72
N GLU A 92 -139.47 -12.98 -123.21
CA GLU A 92 -139.99 -11.75 -122.59
C GLU A 92 -139.36 -11.51 -121.22
N ALA A 93 -139.22 -12.56 -120.39
CA ALA A 93 -138.47 -12.47 -119.13
C ALA A 93 -137.00 -12.06 -119.33
N ILE A 94 -136.31 -12.61 -120.34
CA ILE A 94 -134.94 -12.24 -120.71
C ILE A 94 -134.88 -10.80 -121.25
N ARG A 95 -135.93 -10.31 -121.93
CA ARG A 95 -135.98 -8.91 -122.37
C ARG A 95 -136.06 -7.95 -121.18
N ASP A 96 -136.92 -8.23 -120.21
CA ASP A 96 -137.08 -7.40 -119.02
C ASP A 96 -135.88 -7.55 -118.07
N GLU A 97 -135.25 -8.73 -118.01
CA GLU A 97 -134.00 -8.93 -117.28
C GLU A 97 -132.80 -8.26 -117.96
N ILE A 98 -132.69 -8.27 -119.30
CA ILE A 98 -131.69 -7.45 -120.01
C ILE A 98 -131.98 -5.96 -119.77
N GLY A 99 -133.25 -5.54 -119.72
CA GLY A 99 -133.62 -4.17 -119.38
C GLY A 99 -133.21 -3.79 -117.95
N SER A 100 -133.41 -4.67 -116.96
CA SER A 100 -133.03 -4.41 -115.58
C SER A 100 -131.51 -4.49 -115.36
N GLN A 101 -130.82 -5.44 -115.99
CA GLN A 101 -129.36 -5.55 -115.97
C GLN A 101 -128.68 -4.38 -116.69
N LEU A 102 -129.22 -3.90 -117.81
CA LEU A 102 -128.71 -2.70 -118.49
C LEU A 102 -128.93 -1.46 -117.61
N THR A 103 -130.10 -1.33 -116.98
CA THR A 103 -130.39 -0.24 -116.03
C THR A 103 -129.45 -0.28 -114.83
N ALA A 104 -129.26 -1.46 -114.21
CA ALA A 104 -128.37 -1.67 -113.09
C ALA A 104 -126.90 -1.43 -113.46
N HIS A 105 -126.45 -1.85 -114.64
CA HIS A 105 -125.12 -1.57 -115.15
C HIS A 105 -124.94 -0.08 -115.46
N GLN A 106 -125.97 0.60 -115.98
CA GLN A 106 -125.95 2.05 -116.22
C GLN A 106 -125.92 2.84 -114.90
N THR A 107 -126.66 2.40 -113.87
CA THR A 107 -126.58 2.96 -112.50
C THR A 107 -125.23 2.68 -111.84
N TRP A 108 -124.68 1.48 -111.99
CA TRP A 108 -123.34 1.14 -111.49
C TRP A 108 -122.26 1.93 -112.20
N MET A 109 -122.33 2.06 -113.53
CA MET A 109 -121.43 2.91 -114.32
C MET A 109 -121.54 4.36 -113.88
N SER A 110 -122.74 4.94 -113.72
CA SER A 110 -122.88 6.30 -113.21
C SER A 110 -122.37 6.49 -111.78
N GLY A 111 -122.51 5.47 -110.93
CA GLY A 111 -121.93 5.48 -109.58
C GLY A 111 -120.40 5.31 -109.59
N ALA A 112 -119.86 4.62 -110.59
CA ALA A 112 -118.43 4.47 -110.81
C ALA A 112 -117.81 5.73 -111.43
N THR A 113 -118.47 6.41 -112.37
CA THR A 113 -118.04 7.76 -112.82
C THR A 113 -118.17 8.75 -111.69
N ALA A 114 -119.27 8.80 -110.92
CA ALA A 114 -119.40 9.72 -109.80
C ALA A 114 -118.28 9.52 -108.75
N ARG A 115 -117.89 8.28 -108.43
CA ARG A 115 -116.74 8.00 -107.57
C ARG A 115 -115.38 8.30 -108.22
N LEU A 116 -115.24 8.08 -109.53
CA LEU A 116 -114.03 8.48 -110.25
C LEU A 116 -113.90 10.00 -110.33
N GLU A 117 -115.00 10.73 -110.50
CA GLU A 117 -115.08 12.18 -110.49
C GLU A 117 -114.84 12.75 -109.08
N GLU A 118 -115.35 12.10 -108.03
CA GLU A 118 -115.07 12.42 -106.62
C GLU A 118 -113.59 12.18 -106.26
N LEU A 119 -113.02 11.05 -106.69
CA LEU A 119 -111.60 10.73 -106.49
C LEU A 119 -110.68 11.57 -107.38
N LEU A 120 -111.08 11.91 -108.61
CA LEU A 120 -110.36 12.84 -109.47
C LEU A 120 -110.45 14.26 -108.92
N ALA A 121 -111.59 14.69 -108.39
CA ALA A 121 -111.70 15.97 -107.70
C ALA A 121 -110.75 15.99 -106.49
N ALA A 122 -110.81 15.01 -105.59
CA ALA A 122 -109.90 14.93 -104.45
C ALA A 122 -108.41 14.83 -104.84
N ALA A 123 -108.07 14.17 -105.95
CA ALA A 123 -106.70 14.03 -106.44
C ALA A 123 -106.22 15.18 -107.36
N THR A 124 -107.10 16.10 -107.77
CA THR A 124 -106.76 17.27 -108.59
C THR A 124 -107.14 18.61 -107.92
N ASP A 125 -107.76 18.57 -106.75
CA ASP A 125 -107.99 19.72 -105.87
C ASP A 125 -106.65 20.32 -105.43
N PRO A 126 -106.30 21.53 -105.92
CA PRO A 126 -105.03 22.16 -105.61
C PRO A 126 -104.99 22.68 -104.17
N ASP A 127 -106.15 22.96 -103.56
CA ASP A 127 -106.24 23.48 -102.19
C ASP A 127 -106.12 22.34 -101.18
N ALA A 128 -106.68 21.15 -101.46
CA ALA A 128 -106.43 19.94 -100.68
C ALA A 128 -104.95 19.55 -100.73
N ALA A 129 -104.35 19.48 -101.94
CA ALA A 129 -102.93 19.19 -102.10
C ALA A 129 -102.04 20.25 -101.42
N ALA A 130 -102.38 21.53 -101.51
CA ALA A 130 -101.68 22.60 -100.80
C ALA A 130 -101.84 22.49 -99.27
N ALA A 131 -103.01 22.06 -98.77
CA ALA A 131 -103.26 21.84 -97.35
C ALA A 131 -102.42 20.67 -96.79
N GLU A 132 -102.31 19.56 -97.54
CA GLU A 132 -101.43 18.43 -97.20
C GLU A 132 -99.95 18.85 -97.22
N VAL A 133 -99.48 19.51 -98.28
CA VAL A 133 -98.10 20.03 -98.36
C VAL A 133 -97.81 21.02 -97.23
N ALA A 134 -98.75 21.90 -96.88
CA ALA A 134 -98.61 22.81 -95.76
C ALA A 134 -98.63 22.10 -94.40
N ALA A 135 -99.39 21.00 -94.26
CA ALA A 135 -99.37 20.16 -93.05
C ALA A 135 -98.05 19.41 -92.90
N ALA A 136 -97.60 18.73 -93.96
CA ALA A 136 -96.31 18.05 -94.02
C ALA A 136 -95.14 19.02 -93.80
N HIS A 137 -95.22 20.26 -94.31
CA HIS A 137 -94.18 21.26 -94.07
C HIS A 137 -94.21 21.83 -92.64
N ARG A 138 -95.38 21.99 -92.00
CA ARG A 138 -95.47 22.30 -90.56
C ARG A 138 -94.88 21.16 -89.72
N GLU A 139 -95.26 19.92 -90.00
CA GLU A 139 -94.74 18.75 -89.30
C GLU A 139 -93.23 18.58 -89.49
N ALA A 140 -92.71 18.80 -90.70
CA ALA A 140 -91.28 18.77 -90.99
C ALA A 140 -90.53 19.86 -90.23
N ARG A 141 -91.07 21.08 -90.13
CA ARG A 141 -90.50 22.14 -89.27
C ARG A 141 -90.50 21.69 -87.80
N THR A 142 -91.62 21.27 -87.24
CA THR A 142 -91.69 20.77 -85.85
C THR A 142 -90.74 19.61 -85.57
N ARG A 143 -90.47 18.73 -86.56
CA ARG A 143 -89.45 17.67 -86.45
C ARG A 143 -88.02 18.20 -86.54
N ILE A 144 -87.76 19.26 -87.29
CA ILE A 144 -86.46 19.98 -87.30
C ILE A 144 -86.28 20.70 -85.96
N ASP A 145 -87.24 21.54 -85.54
CA ASP A 145 -87.22 22.29 -84.28
C ASP A 145 -86.94 21.35 -83.07
N ALA A 146 -87.58 20.17 -83.03
CA ALA A 146 -87.38 19.17 -81.99
C ALA A 146 -86.03 18.42 -82.10
N ALA A 147 -85.49 18.23 -83.31
CA ALA A 147 -84.18 17.64 -83.53
C ALA A 147 -83.04 18.61 -83.18
N GLU A 148 -83.21 19.90 -83.50
CA GLU A 148 -82.29 20.97 -83.14
C GLU A 148 -82.26 21.17 -81.62
N ALA A 149 -83.42 21.27 -80.95
CA ALA A 149 -83.48 21.32 -79.49
C ALA A 149 -82.84 20.08 -78.82
N SER A 150 -83.06 18.88 -79.36
CA SER A 150 -82.43 17.64 -78.87
C SER A 150 -80.91 17.62 -79.07
N ALA A 151 -80.42 18.23 -80.16
CA ALA A 151 -79.00 18.40 -80.42
C ALA A 151 -78.37 19.45 -79.50
N GLU A 152 -79.06 20.56 -79.22
CA GLU A 152 -78.64 21.56 -78.22
C GLU A 152 -78.57 20.96 -76.82
N ASP A 153 -79.58 20.17 -76.39
CA ASP A 153 -79.58 19.42 -75.13
C ASP A 153 -78.46 18.36 -75.06
N ALA A 154 -78.11 17.74 -76.19
CA ALA A 154 -76.97 16.82 -76.25
C ALA A 154 -75.63 17.55 -76.13
N LEU A 155 -75.46 18.70 -76.80
CA LEU A 155 -74.28 19.54 -76.72
C LEU A 155 -74.12 20.19 -75.34
N ALA A 156 -75.21 20.60 -74.70
CA ALA A 156 -75.21 21.13 -73.34
C ALA A 156 -74.74 20.07 -72.33
N ARG A 157 -75.27 18.85 -72.41
CA ARG A 157 -74.83 17.71 -71.57
C ARG A 157 -73.39 17.28 -71.86
N ALA A 158 -72.94 17.33 -73.11
CA ALA A 158 -71.55 17.05 -73.47
C ALA A 158 -70.58 18.07 -72.84
N ARG A 159 -70.88 19.37 -72.94
CA ARG A 159 -70.08 20.44 -72.31
C ARG A 159 -70.08 20.35 -70.78
N ALA A 160 -71.20 19.98 -70.16
CA ALA A 160 -71.28 19.74 -68.73
C ALA A 160 -70.37 18.56 -68.31
N ALA A 161 -70.46 17.43 -69.01
CA ALA A 161 -69.60 16.27 -68.74
C ALA A 161 -68.10 16.55 -69.00
N GLU A 162 -67.76 17.39 -69.97
CA GLU A 162 -66.40 17.84 -70.23
C GLU A 162 -65.87 18.76 -69.12
N ALA A 163 -66.71 19.67 -68.61
CA ALA A 163 -66.39 20.50 -67.44
C ALA A 163 -66.22 19.67 -66.16
N ASP A 164 -67.12 18.72 -65.91
CA ASP A 164 -67.04 17.78 -64.78
C ASP A 164 -65.77 16.92 -64.87
N ALA A 165 -65.45 16.39 -66.06
CA ALA A 165 -64.22 15.62 -66.30
C ALA A 165 -62.95 16.47 -66.13
N THR A 166 -62.99 17.74 -66.50
CA THR A 166 -61.89 18.69 -66.30
C THR A 166 -61.70 18.99 -64.80
N ALA A 167 -62.79 19.29 -64.08
CA ALA A 167 -62.74 19.49 -62.63
C ALA A 167 -62.23 18.24 -61.88
N ALA A 168 -62.67 17.04 -62.31
CA ALA A 168 -62.18 15.77 -61.77
C ALA A 168 -60.75 15.40 -62.22
N ALA A 169 -60.18 16.07 -63.22
CA ALA A 169 -58.75 15.99 -63.55
C ALA A 169 -57.94 16.95 -62.66
N THR A 170 -58.37 18.21 -62.54
CA THR A 170 -57.74 19.21 -61.66
C THR A 170 -57.71 18.74 -60.22
N GLY A 171 -58.84 18.31 -59.64
CA GLY A 171 -58.90 17.83 -58.26
C GLY A 171 -58.13 16.52 -58.00
N ARG A 172 -57.77 15.76 -59.04
CA ARG A 172 -56.82 14.64 -58.91
C ARG A 172 -55.37 15.13 -58.91
N ALA A 173 -55.00 16.05 -59.80
CA ALA A 173 -53.66 16.63 -59.80
C ALA A 173 -53.36 17.38 -58.49
N GLU A 174 -54.33 18.14 -57.96
CA GLU A 174 -54.23 18.80 -56.65
C GLU A 174 -54.06 17.80 -55.50
N ALA A 175 -54.78 16.67 -55.53
CA ALA A 175 -54.65 15.60 -54.54
C ALA A 175 -53.34 14.80 -54.68
N GLU A 176 -52.82 14.64 -55.91
CA GLU A 176 -51.52 14.01 -56.19
C GLU A 176 -50.38 14.89 -55.67
N THR A 177 -50.37 16.20 -55.97
CA THR A 177 -49.38 17.14 -55.39
C THR A 177 -49.47 17.19 -53.86
N ALA A 178 -50.67 17.27 -53.28
CA ALA A 178 -50.83 17.27 -51.81
C ALA A 178 -50.36 15.96 -51.15
N ALA A 179 -50.40 14.83 -51.88
CA ALA A 179 -49.85 13.56 -51.42
C ALA A 179 -48.31 13.51 -51.55
N GLU A 180 -47.73 14.09 -52.61
CA GLU A 180 -46.28 14.24 -52.78
C GLU A 180 -45.68 15.15 -51.69
N ASP A 181 -46.29 16.30 -51.41
CA ASP A 181 -45.90 17.22 -50.34
C ASP A 181 -45.93 16.53 -48.95
N ALA A 182 -47.00 15.79 -48.66
CA ALA A 182 -47.13 15.07 -47.39
C ALA A 182 -46.16 13.89 -47.24
N LEU A 183 -45.71 13.29 -48.35
CA LEU A 183 -44.64 12.28 -48.35
C LEU A 183 -43.27 12.94 -48.10
N ALA A 184 -43.01 14.11 -48.70
CA ALA A 184 -41.79 14.88 -48.48
C ALA A 184 -41.67 15.34 -47.01
N GLU A 185 -42.73 15.90 -46.42
CA GLU A 185 -42.74 16.31 -45.01
C GLU A 185 -42.47 15.11 -44.07
N ARG A 186 -43.10 13.96 -44.34
CA ARG A 186 -42.86 12.71 -43.57
C ARG A 186 -41.39 12.28 -43.63
N ASP A 187 -40.76 12.39 -44.79
CA ASP A 187 -39.39 11.94 -44.99
C ASP A 187 -38.38 12.92 -44.38
N GLU A 188 -38.61 14.24 -44.47
CA GLU A 188 -37.85 15.24 -43.71
C GLU A 188 -37.97 15.03 -42.19
N LEU A 189 -39.17 14.76 -41.68
CA LEU A 189 -39.38 14.47 -40.25
C LEU A 189 -38.70 13.16 -39.82
N THR A 190 -38.61 12.19 -40.73
CA THR A 190 -37.88 10.92 -40.51
C THR A 190 -36.38 11.16 -40.42
N GLU A 191 -35.80 11.94 -41.35
CA GLU A 191 -34.40 12.36 -41.28
C GLU A 191 -34.08 13.22 -40.05
N GLN A 192 -35.02 14.07 -39.61
CA GLN A 192 -34.86 14.84 -38.37
C GLN A 192 -34.83 13.93 -37.14
N ARG A 193 -35.79 13.00 -37.04
CA ARG A 193 -35.83 11.98 -35.97
C ARG A 193 -34.53 11.18 -35.91
N ASP A 194 -34.02 10.72 -37.05
CA ASP A 194 -32.85 9.84 -37.10
C ASP A 194 -31.55 10.61 -36.82
N ARG A 195 -31.48 11.90 -37.20
CA ARG A 195 -30.42 12.81 -36.73
C ARG A 195 -30.44 12.99 -35.21
N TYR A 196 -31.61 13.21 -34.60
CA TYR A 196 -31.72 13.33 -33.13
C TYR A 196 -31.40 12.01 -32.42
N ALA A 197 -31.78 10.86 -32.99
CA ALA A 197 -31.42 9.54 -32.46
C ALA A 197 -29.90 9.31 -32.48
N GLY A 198 -29.21 9.70 -33.57
CA GLY A 198 -27.75 9.70 -33.66
C GLY A 198 -27.09 10.57 -32.59
N LEU A 199 -27.51 11.83 -32.47
CA LEU A 199 -26.98 12.77 -31.47
C LEU A 199 -27.18 12.30 -30.02
N LEU A 200 -28.26 11.57 -29.73
CA LEU A 200 -28.48 10.95 -28.41
C LEU A 200 -27.53 9.76 -28.18
N ALA A 201 -27.32 8.91 -29.19
CA ALA A 201 -26.39 7.79 -29.10
C ALA A 201 -24.92 8.27 -28.94
N ASP A 202 -24.51 9.29 -29.69
CA ASP A 202 -23.18 9.91 -29.57
C ASP A 202 -22.96 10.48 -28.16
N ARG A 203 -23.95 11.22 -27.63
CA ARG A 203 -23.90 11.78 -26.27
C ARG A 203 -23.83 10.69 -25.20
N ASP A 204 -24.57 9.61 -25.36
CA ASP A 204 -24.58 8.53 -24.35
C ASP A 204 -23.27 7.73 -24.37
N ALA A 205 -22.65 7.56 -25.56
CA ALA A 205 -21.30 7.03 -25.69
C ALA A 205 -20.22 7.98 -25.10
N GLU A 206 -20.38 9.30 -25.23
CA GLU A 206 -19.54 10.28 -24.53
C GLU A 206 -19.70 10.18 -23.01
N LEU A 207 -20.94 10.07 -22.50
CA LEU A 207 -21.20 9.92 -21.07
C LEU A 207 -20.59 8.63 -20.50
N ASP A 208 -20.65 7.51 -21.21
CA ASP A 208 -19.99 6.27 -20.79
C ASP A 208 -18.46 6.36 -20.87
N THR A 209 -17.92 7.09 -21.84
CA THR A 209 -16.48 7.40 -21.90
C THR A 209 -16.02 8.27 -20.72
N VAL A 210 -16.85 9.24 -20.30
CA VAL A 210 -16.58 10.10 -19.13
C VAL A 210 -16.71 9.32 -17.83
N ARG A 211 -17.71 8.42 -17.71
CA ARG A 211 -17.86 7.51 -16.56
C ARG A 211 -16.63 6.62 -16.37
N ALA A 212 -16.18 5.95 -17.45
CA ALA A 212 -15.01 5.07 -17.40
C ALA A 212 -13.74 5.81 -16.94
N ARG A 213 -13.53 7.06 -17.41
CA ARG A 213 -12.42 7.93 -16.96
C ARG A 213 -12.54 8.36 -15.50
N LEU A 214 -13.75 8.55 -14.99
CA LEU A 214 -13.98 8.86 -13.58
C LEU A 214 -13.68 7.65 -12.70
N ASP A 215 -14.14 6.46 -13.07
CA ASP A 215 -13.85 5.20 -12.37
C ASP A 215 -12.34 4.89 -12.33
N GLU A 216 -11.64 5.15 -13.44
CA GLU A 216 -10.17 5.06 -13.54
C GLU A 216 -9.46 6.08 -12.63
N ALA A 217 -9.90 7.34 -12.62
CA ALA A 217 -9.36 8.38 -11.76
C ALA A 217 -9.60 8.09 -10.26
N ASP A 218 -10.78 7.60 -9.88
CA ASP A 218 -11.10 7.21 -8.50
C ASP A 218 -10.32 5.95 -8.06
N LEU A 219 -10.00 5.03 -8.98
CA LEU A 219 -9.08 3.92 -8.69
C LEU A 219 -7.64 4.43 -8.46
N ALA A 220 -7.12 5.27 -9.35
CA ALA A 220 -5.79 5.85 -9.23
C ALA A 220 -5.65 6.72 -7.96
N HIS A 221 -6.68 7.49 -7.60
CA HIS A 221 -6.69 8.28 -6.37
C HIS A 221 -6.62 7.40 -5.12
N ARG A 222 -7.40 6.31 -5.06
CA ARG A 222 -7.34 5.34 -3.95
C ARG A 222 -5.98 4.65 -3.84
N GLN A 223 -5.34 4.33 -4.97
CA GLN A 223 -3.98 3.78 -4.99
C GLN A 223 -2.96 4.79 -4.44
N ALA A 224 -2.96 6.03 -4.92
CA ALA A 224 -2.07 7.09 -4.43
C ALA A 224 -2.26 7.42 -2.94
N VAL A 225 -3.49 7.32 -2.43
CA VAL A 225 -3.78 7.44 -0.99
C VAL A 225 -3.17 6.29 -0.19
N ALA A 226 -3.32 5.04 -0.65
CA ALA A 226 -2.72 3.87 0.01
C ALA A 226 -1.18 3.91 0.01
N GLU A 227 -0.56 4.31 -1.11
CA GLU A 227 0.89 4.50 -1.21
C GLU A 227 1.40 5.59 -0.27
N ARG A 228 0.70 6.74 -0.20
CA ARG A 228 1.02 7.83 0.74
C ARG A 228 0.99 7.34 2.18
N ASP A 229 -0.03 6.57 2.55
CA ASP A 229 -0.22 6.12 3.93
C ASP A 229 0.82 5.05 4.31
N GLN A 230 1.14 4.13 3.40
CA GLN A 230 2.27 3.19 3.55
C GLN A 230 3.62 3.93 3.72
N LEU A 231 3.86 4.99 2.95
CA LEU A 231 5.07 5.82 3.09
C LEU A 231 5.09 6.61 4.42
N ALA A 232 3.93 7.02 4.94
CA ALA A 232 3.82 7.68 6.24
C ALA A 232 4.12 6.71 7.41
N GLU A 233 3.68 5.46 7.31
CA GLU A 233 4.05 4.39 8.25
C GLU A 233 5.56 4.11 8.21
N GLN A 234 6.14 3.94 7.02
CA GLN A 234 7.58 3.72 6.84
C GLN A 234 8.42 4.88 7.40
N LEU A 235 8.03 6.14 7.14
CA LEU A 235 8.68 7.31 7.70
C LEU A 235 8.59 7.36 9.23
N THR A 236 7.49 6.88 9.81
CA THR A 236 7.30 6.81 11.27
C THR A 236 8.16 5.71 11.89
N ALA A 237 8.25 4.54 11.25
CA ALA A 237 9.14 3.46 11.66
C ALA A 237 10.63 3.88 11.59
N ALA A 238 11.05 4.52 10.50
CA ALA A 238 12.42 5.02 10.32
C ALA A 238 12.79 6.11 11.34
N ARG A 239 11.84 6.98 11.72
CA ARG A 239 12.04 7.94 12.82
C ARG A 239 12.23 7.23 14.15
N SER A 240 11.39 6.26 14.48
CA SER A 240 11.54 5.43 15.69
C SER A 240 12.89 4.70 15.74
N GLU A 241 13.39 4.22 14.60
CA GLU A 241 14.68 3.53 14.51
C GLU A 241 15.86 4.50 14.66
N ARG A 242 15.83 5.66 13.99
CA ARG A 242 16.79 6.75 14.21
C ARG A 242 16.84 7.16 15.69
N ASP A 243 15.70 7.28 16.34
CA ASP A 243 15.61 7.74 17.73
C ASP A 243 16.15 6.69 18.70
N ARG A 244 15.87 5.40 18.46
CA ARG A 244 16.50 4.27 19.16
C ARG A 244 18.02 4.23 18.96
N ALA A 245 18.50 4.40 17.73
CA ALA A 245 19.93 4.45 17.42
C ALA A 245 20.62 5.66 18.07
N THR A 246 19.93 6.79 18.17
CA THR A 246 20.43 8.01 18.83
C THR A 246 20.57 7.80 20.34
N ALA A 247 19.60 7.14 20.98
CA ALA A 247 19.67 6.78 22.40
C ALA A 247 20.83 5.79 22.68
N ALA A 248 20.93 4.69 21.93
CA ALA A 248 22.02 3.72 22.08
C ALA A 248 23.42 4.34 21.84
N LEU A 249 23.53 5.34 20.96
CA LEU A 249 24.76 6.08 20.70
C LEU A 249 25.10 7.09 21.83
N ALA A 250 24.11 7.56 22.58
CA ALA A 250 24.34 8.32 23.81
C ALA A 250 24.82 7.40 24.95
N GLU A 251 24.14 6.27 25.18
CA GLU A 251 24.54 5.25 26.16
C GLU A 251 25.98 4.76 25.92
N LEU A 252 26.35 4.52 24.65
CA LEU A 252 27.71 4.12 24.27
C LEU A 252 28.78 5.19 24.57
N ARG A 253 28.42 6.47 24.47
CA ARG A 253 29.32 7.59 24.85
C ARG A 253 29.51 7.66 26.35
N GLU A 254 28.43 7.56 27.13
CA GLU A 254 28.49 7.54 28.59
C GLU A 254 29.32 6.34 29.09
N ALA A 255 29.10 5.15 28.52
CA ALA A 255 29.89 3.95 28.82
C ALA A 255 31.37 4.10 28.44
N HIS A 256 31.68 4.72 27.29
CA HIS A 256 33.06 5.01 26.88
C HIS A 256 33.74 5.98 27.85
N ASP A 257 33.09 7.07 28.25
CA ASP A 257 33.69 8.09 29.11
C ASP A 257 33.80 7.62 30.56
N ALA A 258 32.86 6.78 31.04
CA ALA A 258 33.01 6.06 32.30
C ALA A 258 34.21 5.10 32.29
N LEU A 259 34.38 4.31 31.22
CA LEU A 259 35.53 3.41 31.05
C LEU A 259 36.86 4.20 30.95
N ARG A 260 36.84 5.36 30.29
CA ARG A 260 37.99 6.28 30.21
C ARG A 260 38.37 6.84 31.57
N ALA A 261 37.38 7.21 32.40
CA ALA A 261 37.62 7.66 33.78
C ALA A 261 38.20 6.53 34.65
N GLN A 262 37.64 5.32 34.58
CA GLN A 262 38.18 4.13 35.26
C GLN A 262 39.62 3.83 34.85
N TYR A 263 39.93 3.93 33.55
CA TYR A 263 41.29 3.74 33.03
C TYR A 263 42.26 4.81 33.56
N GLN A 264 41.85 6.07 33.62
CA GLN A 264 42.66 7.16 34.19
C GLN A 264 42.89 6.97 35.70
N GLN A 265 41.87 6.54 36.45
CA GLN A 265 42.00 6.19 37.87
C GLN A 265 43.01 5.04 38.05
N ALA A 266 42.88 3.94 37.30
CA ALA A 266 43.79 2.80 37.38
C ALA A 266 45.23 3.16 36.98
N GLN A 267 45.43 4.13 36.08
CA GLN A 267 46.77 4.66 35.80
C GLN A 267 47.34 5.45 37.00
N ALA A 268 46.53 6.28 37.65
CA ALA A 268 46.95 7.06 38.82
C ALA A 268 47.27 6.13 40.02
N GLU A 269 46.40 5.16 40.33
CA GLU A 269 46.63 4.15 41.37
C GLU A 269 47.92 3.36 41.14
N ARG A 270 48.16 2.91 39.90
CA ARG A 270 49.40 2.23 39.48
C ARG A 270 50.64 3.09 39.73
N ASP A 271 50.59 4.38 39.42
CA ASP A 271 51.75 5.25 39.53
C ASP A 271 51.99 5.75 40.97
N THR A 272 50.94 5.87 41.79
CA THR A 272 51.04 5.96 43.26
C THR A 272 51.71 4.71 43.83
N ALA A 273 51.21 3.51 43.53
CA ALA A 273 51.77 2.24 44.02
C ALA A 273 53.23 2.02 43.58
N ARG A 274 53.62 2.49 42.38
CA ARG A 274 55.04 2.51 41.94
C ARG A 274 55.90 3.45 42.77
N THR A 275 55.35 4.60 43.17
CA THR A 275 56.03 5.59 44.02
C THR A 275 56.22 5.05 45.43
N GLU A 276 55.17 4.49 46.02
CA GLU A 276 55.19 3.82 47.33
C GLU A 276 56.16 2.63 47.36
N LEU A 277 56.13 1.77 46.34
CA LEU A 277 57.06 0.65 46.20
C LEU A 277 58.52 1.11 46.05
N THR A 278 58.76 2.30 45.49
CA THR A 278 60.11 2.89 45.41
C THR A 278 60.54 3.42 46.77
N ALA A 279 59.69 4.19 47.46
CA ALA A 279 59.96 4.67 48.82
C ALA A 279 60.22 3.50 49.80
N ALA A 280 59.40 2.46 49.77
CA ALA A 280 59.57 1.26 50.60
C ALA A 280 60.89 0.51 50.31
N ARG A 281 61.39 0.53 49.07
CA ARG A 281 62.70 -0.03 48.71
C ARG A 281 63.85 0.82 49.25
N ASP A 282 63.73 2.15 49.18
CA ASP A 282 64.73 3.09 49.69
C ASP A 282 64.79 3.08 51.22
N ASP A 283 63.64 2.99 51.90
CA ASP A 283 63.55 2.79 53.35
C ASP A 283 64.15 1.44 53.75
N ALA A 284 63.79 0.35 53.06
CA ALA A 284 64.41 -0.97 53.33
C ALA A 284 65.93 -0.94 53.09
N ALA A 285 66.43 -0.16 52.13
CA ALA A 285 67.85 0.05 51.91
C ALA A 285 68.48 0.93 53.01
N ALA A 286 67.77 1.93 53.54
CA ALA A 286 68.21 2.73 54.67
C ALA A 286 68.28 1.93 55.97
N GLN A 287 67.30 1.06 56.23
CA GLN A 287 67.31 0.16 57.39
C GLN A 287 68.42 -0.90 57.28
N ARG A 288 68.69 -1.45 56.08
CA ARG A 288 69.88 -2.31 55.85
C ARG A 288 71.18 -1.57 56.18
N ARG A 289 71.38 -0.35 55.65
CA ARG A 289 72.57 0.47 55.95
C ARG A 289 72.70 0.80 57.46
N ARG A 290 71.59 1.03 58.16
CA ARG A 290 71.58 1.23 59.62
C ARG A 290 71.98 -0.03 60.37
N ALA A 291 71.45 -1.20 59.99
CA ALA A 291 71.82 -2.48 60.59
C ALA A 291 73.32 -2.78 60.38
N GLU A 292 73.82 -2.61 59.16
CA GLU A 292 75.26 -2.74 58.87
C GLU A 292 76.13 -1.82 59.71
N THR A 293 75.70 -0.57 59.95
CA THR A 293 76.44 0.36 60.82
C THR A 293 76.37 -0.07 62.28
N LEU A 294 75.21 -0.50 62.79
CA LEU A 294 75.08 -1.03 64.15
C LEU A 294 75.91 -2.30 64.36
N ASP A 295 76.07 -3.15 63.34
CA ASP A 295 76.95 -4.31 63.40
C ASP A 295 78.44 -3.92 63.38
N ARG A 296 78.84 -2.89 62.62
CA ARG A 296 80.20 -2.32 62.69
C ARG A 296 80.48 -1.68 64.05
N ASP A 297 79.53 -0.92 64.59
CA ASP A 297 79.64 -0.24 65.88
C ASP A 297 79.70 -1.27 67.02
N ARG A 298 78.89 -2.33 66.95
CA ARG A 298 78.93 -3.49 67.87
C ARG A 298 80.28 -4.20 67.80
N TYR A 299 80.77 -4.51 66.60
CA TYR A 299 82.08 -5.15 66.43
C TYR A 299 83.23 -4.29 66.94
N ALA A 300 83.17 -2.96 66.73
CA ALA A 300 84.14 -2.01 67.29
C ALA A 300 84.06 -1.92 68.84
N ALA A 301 82.84 -1.97 69.41
CA ALA A 301 82.65 -2.02 70.86
C ALA A 301 83.11 -3.34 71.48
N GLU A 302 82.93 -4.48 70.78
CA GLU A 302 83.48 -5.78 71.16
C GLU A 302 85.02 -5.75 71.14
N GLN A 303 85.65 -5.22 70.08
CA GLN A 303 87.11 -5.00 70.04
C GLN A 303 87.61 -4.07 71.16
N ALA A 304 86.89 -2.98 71.45
CA ALA A 304 87.26 -2.05 72.52
C ALA A 304 87.15 -2.69 73.91
N ARG A 305 86.09 -3.49 74.16
CA ARG A 305 85.94 -4.31 75.36
C ARG A 305 87.10 -5.29 75.52
N ASP A 306 87.52 -5.93 74.43
CA ASP A 306 88.56 -6.97 74.47
C ASP A 306 89.96 -6.35 74.63
N SER A 307 90.21 -5.15 74.07
CA SER A 307 91.37 -4.31 74.39
C SER A 307 91.39 -3.94 75.87
N LEU A 308 90.31 -3.36 76.39
CA LEU A 308 90.19 -2.98 77.81
C LEU A 308 90.32 -4.18 78.75
N THR A 309 89.87 -5.37 78.34
CA THR A 309 90.05 -6.62 79.10
C THR A 309 91.51 -7.05 79.11
N THR A 310 92.22 -6.91 77.98
CA THR A 310 93.65 -7.18 77.86
C THR A 310 94.50 -6.17 78.64
N GLU A 311 94.13 -4.89 78.60
CA GLU A 311 94.73 -3.81 79.40
C GLU A 311 94.51 -4.04 80.90
N LEU A 312 93.30 -4.46 81.32
CA LEU A 312 92.99 -4.80 82.70
C LEU A 312 93.76 -6.04 83.18
N ALA A 313 93.90 -7.06 82.34
CA ALA A 313 94.73 -8.24 82.64
C ALA A 313 96.22 -7.85 82.77
N THR A 314 96.72 -6.99 81.88
CA THR A 314 98.08 -6.44 81.93
C THR A 314 98.30 -5.56 83.16
N ALA A 315 97.31 -4.77 83.56
CA ALA A 315 97.35 -3.96 84.77
C ALA A 315 97.35 -4.82 86.04
N ARG A 316 96.56 -5.91 86.06
CA ARG A 316 96.57 -6.90 87.15
C ARG A 316 97.92 -7.60 87.27
N ALA A 317 98.46 -8.12 86.16
CA ALA A 317 99.80 -8.69 86.13
C ALA A 317 100.84 -7.70 86.70
N ARG A 318 100.83 -6.44 86.28
CA ARG A 318 101.71 -5.41 86.86
C ARG A 318 101.48 -5.16 88.35
N THR A 319 100.25 -5.24 88.87
CA THR A 319 100.01 -5.12 90.32
C THR A 319 100.46 -6.35 91.09
N ASP A 320 100.38 -7.54 90.47
CA ASP A 320 100.87 -8.79 91.04
C ASP A 320 102.40 -8.82 91.03
N ASP A 321 103.05 -8.40 89.93
CA ASP A 321 104.49 -8.17 89.82
C ASP A 321 104.99 -7.18 90.89
N LEU A 322 104.27 -6.05 91.09
CA LEU A 322 104.59 -5.06 92.11
C LEU A 322 104.33 -5.59 93.54
N ALA A 323 103.31 -6.43 93.74
CA ALA A 323 103.03 -7.06 95.03
C ALA A 323 104.08 -8.13 95.38
N GLN A 324 104.56 -8.88 94.38
CA GLN A 324 105.67 -9.81 94.48
C GLN A 324 106.98 -9.07 94.75
N ALA A 325 107.32 -8.04 93.97
CA ALA A 325 108.50 -7.21 94.20
C ALA A 325 108.47 -6.55 95.59
N ALA A 326 107.29 -6.16 96.09
CA ALA A 326 107.11 -5.69 97.46
C ALA A 326 107.22 -6.82 98.50
N ALA A 327 106.90 -8.07 98.16
CA ALA A 327 107.13 -9.22 99.03
C ALA A 327 108.61 -9.61 99.09
N GLU A 328 109.31 -9.58 97.95
CA GLU A 328 110.76 -9.77 97.83
C GLU A 328 111.53 -8.64 98.54
N ALA A 329 111.07 -7.39 98.45
CA ALA A 329 111.62 -6.29 99.23
C ALA A 329 111.39 -6.49 100.75
N ARG A 330 110.23 -7.01 101.17
CA ARG A 330 109.95 -7.35 102.58
C ARG A 330 110.80 -8.53 103.06
N THR A 331 111.05 -9.55 102.25
CA THR A 331 111.95 -10.66 102.64
C THR A 331 113.40 -10.21 102.63
N ALA A 332 113.84 -9.35 101.71
CA ALA A 332 115.17 -8.73 101.77
C ALA A 332 115.35 -7.84 103.02
N GLN A 333 114.33 -7.08 103.42
CA GLN A 333 114.31 -6.36 104.70
C GLN A 333 114.32 -7.31 105.90
N ALA A 334 113.59 -8.43 105.87
CA ALA A 334 113.61 -9.42 106.94
C ALA A 334 114.96 -10.15 107.05
N VAL A 335 115.61 -10.46 105.92
CA VAL A 335 116.96 -11.05 105.86
C VAL A 335 117.97 -10.05 106.40
N THR A 336 118.01 -8.81 105.91
CA THR A 336 118.96 -7.79 106.41
C THR A 336 118.70 -7.42 107.88
N ALA A 337 117.45 -7.47 108.37
CA ALA A 337 117.16 -7.35 109.80
C ALA A 337 117.65 -8.57 110.60
N ALA A 338 117.50 -9.80 110.08
CA ALA A 338 118.01 -11.01 110.71
C ALA A 338 119.55 -11.06 110.72
N GLU A 339 120.21 -10.58 109.65
CA GLU A 339 121.67 -10.41 109.54
C GLU A 339 122.17 -9.37 110.54
N ASN A 340 121.53 -8.20 110.65
CA ASN A 340 121.85 -7.24 111.72
C ASN A 340 121.65 -7.87 113.11
N THR A 341 120.58 -8.62 113.34
CA THR A 341 120.32 -9.32 114.61
C THR A 341 121.32 -10.46 114.87
N ALA A 342 121.92 -11.04 113.83
CA ALA A 342 122.99 -12.03 113.95
C ALA A 342 124.32 -11.33 114.26
N LEU A 343 124.68 -10.27 113.54
CA LEU A 343 125.87 -9.45 113.78
C LEU A 343 125.86 -8.82 115.18
N THR A 344 124.72 -8.34 115.68
CA THR A 344 124.59 -7.83 117.06
C THR A 344 124.81 -8.93 118.10
N ARG A 345 124.33 -10.16 117.85
CA ARG A 345 124.59 -11.32 118.73
C ARG A 345 126.03 -11.80 118.65
N GLN A 346 126.66 -11.71 117.47
CA GLN A 346 128.07 -12.02 117.29
C GLN A 346 128.95 -11.01 118.03
N LEU A 347 128.71 -9.70 117.86
CA LEU A 347 129.37 -8.65 118.64
C LEU A 347 129.19 -8.84 120.15
N ALA A 348 127.99 -9.20 120.61
CA ALA A 348 127.76 -9.50 122.03
C ALA A 348 128.54 -10.75 122.50
N HIS A 349 128.67 -11.77 121.66
CA HIS A 349 129.45 -12.97 121.97
C HIS A 349 130.96 -12.67 121.99
N ASP A 350 131.48 -11.95 120.99
CA ASP A 350 132.88 -11.59 120.88
C ASP A 350 133.31 -10.65 122.04
N VAL A 351 132.42 -9.75 122.48
CA VAL A 351 132.61 -8.94 123.69
C VAL A 351 132.62 -9.81 124.96
N GLU A 352 131.71 -10.78 125.10
CA GLU A 352 131.70 -11.68 126.26
C GLU A 352 132.93 -12.61 126.27
N VAL A 353 133.43 -13.02 125.10
CA VAL A 353 134.68 -13.78 124.94
C VAL A 353 135.91 -12.95 125.31
N GLU A 354 136.04 -11.71 124.83
CA GLU A 354 137.13 -10.81 125.27
C GLU A 354 136.99 -10.44 126.76
N ARG A 355 135.77 -10.36 127.31
CA ARG A 355 135.57 -10.22 128.77
C ARG A 355 136.09 -11.44 129.51
N ARG A 356 135.79 -12.65 129.01
CA ARG A 356 136.30 -13.90 129.60
C ARG A 356 137.81 -14.03 129.49
N HIS A 357 138.41 -13.70 128.35
CA HIS A 357 139.87 -13.62 128.21
C HIS A 357 140.47 -12.48 129.05
N GLY A 358 139.75 -11.40 129.32
CA GLY A 358 140.14 -10.36 130.28
C GLY A 358 140.15 -10.88 131.71
N GLU A 359 139.12 -11.62 132.11
CA GLU A 359 139.00 -12.30 133.41
C GLU A 359 140.05 -13.40 133.58
N GLU A 360 140.32 -14.19 132.54
CA GLU A 360 141.40 -15.20 132.49
C GLU A 360 142.78 -14.54 132.59
N ARG A 361 143.07 -13.48 131.81
CA ARG A 361 144.32 -12.69 131.94
C ARG A 361 144.49 -12.10 133.36
N LEU A 362 143.40 -11.71 134.01
CA LEU A 362 143.39 -11.26 135.41
C LEU A 362 143.56 -12.40 136.42
N ALA A 363 143.12 -13.62 136.11
CA ALA A 363 143.38 -14.81 136.93
C ALA A 363 144.85 -15.22 136.82
N ASP A 364 145.37 -15.35 135.60
CA ASP A 364 146.78 -15.62 135.29
C ASP A 364 147.73 -14.63 135.99
N LEU A 365 147.41 -13.33 135.95
CA LEU A 365 148.19 -12.31 136.64
C LEU A 365 148.08 -12.43 138.16
N ARG A 366 146.92 -12.77 138.72
CA ARG A 366 146.76 -13.02 140.17
C ARG A 366 147.50 -14.26 140.63
N GLU A 367 147.55 -15.31 139.83
CA GLU A 367 148.25 -16.55 140.14
C GLU A 367 149.77 -16.35 140.12
N ARG A 368 150.32 -15.73 139.05
CA ARG A 368 151.73 -15.34 138.98
C ARG A 368 152.11 -14.40 140.13
N HIS A 369 151.30 -13.39 140.41
CA HIS A 369 151.55 -12.43 141.49
C HIS A 369 151.36 -13.09 142.88
N ALA A 370 150.60 -14.18 143.01
CA ALA A 370 150.52 -14.98 144.24
C ALA A 370 151.76 -15.86 144.45
N ASP A 371 152.38 -16.35 143.39
CA ASP A 371 153.66 -17.07 143.45
C ASP A 371 154.86 -16.13 143.65
N GLU A 372 154.86 -14.95 143.04
CA GLU A 372 155.81 -13.88 143.36
C GLU A 372 155.65 -13.44 144.83
N LEU A 373 154.42 -13.30 145.33
CA LEU A 373 154.14 -13.07 146.77
C LEU A 373 154.37 -14.31 147.67
N ARG A 374 154.76 -15.45 147.10
CA ARG A 374 155.27 -16.62 147.84
C ARG A 374 156.79 -16.51 147.96
N ALA A 375 157.48 -16.30 146.84
CA ALA A 375 158.93 -16.11 146.77
C ALA A 375 159.42 -14.86 147.54
N LEU A 376 158.67 -13.76 147.49
CA LEU A 376 159.00 -12.50 148.19
C LEU A 376 158.69 -12.52 149.70
N ARG A 377 158.14 -13.62 150.25
CA ARG A 377 157.88 -13.75 151.70
C ARG A 377 158.93 -14.58 152.45
N GLU A 378 159.85 -15.23 151.75
CA GLU A 378 160.97 -15.98 152.35
C GLU A 378 162.29 -15.21 152.33
N ARG A 379 162.32 -13.96 151.82
CA ARG A 379 163.56 -13.22 151.59
C ARG A 379 163.46 -11.69 151.76
N ASP A 380 163.56 -11.29 153.03
CA ASP A 380 164.11 -10.03 153.53
C ASP A 380 163.33 -8.71 153.31
N ASP A 381 162.95 -8.09 154.44
CA ASP A 381 163.02 -6.66 154.79
C ASP A 381 163.03 -5.56 153.70
N GLY A 382 161.97 -4.73 153.63
CA GLY A 382 161.98 -3.45 152.88
C GLY A 382 160.65 -2.66 152.91
N PRO A 383 160.64 -1.30 153.11
CA PRO A 383 159.40 -0.50 153.18
C PRO A 383 159.22 0.63 152.12
N ALA A 384 157.94 1.03 151.88
CA ALA A 384 157.44 2.34 151.36
C ALA A 384 157.68 2.71 149.85
N PRO A 385 157.04 3.76 149.22
CA PRO A 385 155.75 4.44 149.47
C PRO A 385 154.75 4.54 148.22
N PRO A 386 154.44 5.65 147.45
CA PRO A 386 153.12 5.83 146.78
C PRO A 386 153.10 6.44 145.32
N ASP A 387 151.95 7.03 144.90
CA ASP A 387 151.72 7.96 143.74
C ASP A 387 151.84 7.40 142.29
N THR A 388 151.28 7.94 141.16
CA THR A 388 150.37 9.09 140.83
C THR A 388 149.68 8.97 139.42
N THR A 389 148.68 9.84 139.13
CA THR A 389 148.18 10.34 137.78
C THR A 389 147.45 9.38 136.78
N ARG A 390 146.44 9.77 135.96
CA ARG A 390 146.22 10.83 134.90
C ARG A 390 147.01 10.53 133.59
N PRO A 391 146.58 10.74 132.31
CA PRO A 391 145.69 11.76 131.66
C PRO A 391 144.57 11.16 130.74
N ASP A 392 144.00 11.81 129.69
CA ASP A 392 143.11 13.02 129.57
C ASP A 392 142.58 13.19 128.09
N THR A 393 141.78 14.22 127.72
CA THR A 393 141.37 14.69 126.32
C THR A 393 140.39 13.80 125.46
N ALA A 394 139.60 14.25 124.43
CA ALA A 394 139.06 15.57 123.97
C ALA A 394 137.88 15.44 122.90
N LEU A 395 137.30 16.58 122.45
CA LEU A 395 136.16 16.83 121.49
C LEU A 395 136.59 16.81 119.96
N PRO A 396 135.81 17.18 118.88
CA PRO A 396 134.49 17.89 118.74
C PRO A 396 133.49 17.54 117.54
N ASP A 397 132.25 18.10 117.58
CA ASP A 397 131.33 18.77 116.55
C ASP A 397 131.42 18.58 114.98
N PRO A 398 130.53 19.15 114.10
CA PRO A 398 129.03 19.20 114.03
C PRO A 398 128.35 19.25 112.59
N ASP A 399 127.00 19.15 112.50
CA ASP A 399 126.03 19.78 111.51
C ASP A 399 126.25 19.69 109.93
N PRO A 400 125.56 20.43 109.01
CA PRO A 400 124.10 20.49 108.70
C PRO A 400 123.65 20.46 107.19
N ALA A 401 122.35 20.24 106.93
CA ALA A 401 121.42 20.82 105.90
C ALA A 401 121.59 20.78 104.34
N ALA A 402 120.42 20.79 103.64
CA ALA A 402 120.04 21.59 102.44
C ALA A 402 119.97 21.06 100.95
N THR A 403 118.81 21.34 100.29
CA THR A 403 118.59 21.90 98.90
C THR A 403 118.48 21.11 97.54
N THR A 404 117.30 21.27 96.89
CA THR A 404 117.01 21.74 95.47
C THR A 404 116.89 20.89 94.18
N THR A 405 115.93 21.33 93.32
CA THR A 405 115.78 21.18 91.83
C THR A 405 115.37 19.82 91.23
N LYS A 406 114.81 19.69 89.98
CA LYS A 406 114.68 20.57 88.77
C LYS A 406 113.44 20.20 87.90
N ALA A 407 113.13 20.98 86.85
CA ALA A 407 112.07 20.72 85.83
C ALA A 407 112.64 20.72 84.38
N PRO A 408 111.86 20.40 83.31
CA PRO A 408 111.42 21.47 82.38
C PRO A 408 110.05 21.26 81.62
N ARG A 409 109.78 22.11 80.61
CA ARG A 409 108.52 22.32 79.82
C ARG A 409 108.49 21.50 78.48
N THR A 410 107.46 21.51 77.60
CA THR A 410 107.11 22.59 76.62
C THR A 410 105.85 22.37 75.73
N ARG A 411 105.05 23.46 75.47
CA ARG A 411 104.46 23.97 74.17
C ARG A 411 103.49 23.09 73.32
N ARG A 412 102.59 23.57 72.41
CA ARG A 412 102.06 24.93 71.99
C ARG A 412 100.86 24.85 70.97
N ARG A 413 99.70 25.48 71.30
CA ARG A 413 98.83 26.43 70.52
C ARG A 413 98.39 26.17 69.03
N THR A 414 97.05 26.06 68.79
CA THR A 414 96.17 26.58 67.65
C THR A 414 96.55 26.42 66.15
N THR A 415 95.67 26.22 65.15
CA THR A 415 94.60 27.15 64.61
C THR A 415 93.54 26.47 63.67
N THR A 416 92.67 27.28 63.04
CA THR A 416 91.47 27.02 62.20
C THR A 416 91.67 26.74 60.70
N ASP A 417 90.75 25.99 60.07
CA ASP A 417 89.98 26.30 58.82
C ASP A 417 89.01 25.12 58.51
N ARG A 418 87.83 25.18 57.85
CA ARG A 418 87.04 26.17 57.06
C ARG A 418 87.16 26.14 55.51
N SER A 419 86.53 25.13 54.88
CA SER A 419 86.02 25.12 53.48
C SER A 419 85.26 23.81 53.19
N ALA A 420 84.31 23.68 52.25
CA ALA A 420 83.46 24.65 51.52
C ALA A 420 82.20 23.91 50.98
N ASP A 421 81.14 24.64 50.60
CA ASP A 421 79.84 24.07 50.16
C ASP A 421 79.54 24.33 48.65
N ARG A 422 78.57 23.58 48.10
CA ARG A 422 77.76 23.82 46.88
C ARG A 422 78.36 23.74 45.47
N SER A 423 77.88 22.72 44.76
CA SER A 423 77.33 22.77 43.40
C SER A 423 76.29 21.62 43.26
N PRO A 424 75.31 21.61 42.32
CA PRO A 424 75.36 22.23 40.98
C PRO A 424 74.07 22.87 40.39
N ARG A 425 74.27 23.90 39.55
CA ARG A 425 73.89 23.94 38.10
C ARG A 425 72.64 23.15 37.61
N LYS A 426 71.57 23.84 37.14
CA LYS A 426 71.02 23.83 35.74
C LYS A 426 69.58 24.38 35.61
N ALA A 427 69.26 24.88 34.40
CA ALA A 427 68.01 25.58 34.04
C ALA A 427 66.97 24.71 33.31
N ARG A 428 65.70 25.15 33.34
CA ARG A 428 64.59 24.91 32.37
C ARG A 428 63.80 26.22 32.27
N ARG A 429 63.66 26.89 31.12
CA ARG A 429 62.87 26.62 29.90
C ARG A 429 61.34 26.63 30.10
N ARG A 430 60.67 27.57 29.41
CA ARG A 430 59.23 27.58 29.07
C ARG A 430 58.82 26.28 28.33
N PRO A 431 57.52 25.94 28.33
CA PRO A 431 56.72 26.20 27.12
C PRO A 431 55.38 26.91 27.41
N GLY A 432 54.78 27.50 26.37
CA GLY A 432 53.32 27.62 26.23
C GLY A 432 52.83 26.53 25.27
N PRO A 433 51.52 26.25 25.21
CA PRO A 433 50.66 26.87 24.20
C PRO A 433 49.40 27.47 24.88
N GLU A 434 48.23 27.80 24.29
CA GLU A 434 47.53 27.35 23.07
C GLU A 434 46.76 28.48 22.38
N GLN A 435 46.39 28.23 21.11
CA GLN A 435 45.48 29.06 20.32
C GLN A 435 44.14 28.33 20.12
N THR A 436 43.16 29.11 19.64
CA THR A 436 42.00 28.77 18.79
C THR A 436 40.74 28.18 19.43
N PRO A 437 39.54 28.36 18.80
CA PRO A 437 39.20 29.14 17.58
C PRO A 437 38.05 30.16 17.76
N ASP A 438 37.70 30.86 16.67
CA ASP A 438 36.41 31.55 16.51
C ASP A 438 35.23 30.57 16.43
N PRO A 439 34.02 30.96 16.88
CA PRO A 439 32.76 30.44 16.36
C PRO A 439 32.34 31.20 15.08
N GLN A 440 31.83 30.48 14.08
CA GLN A 440 31.07 31.09 12.98
C GLN A 440 29.57 30.95 13.25
N GLU A 441 28.83 32.04 13.07
CA GLU A 441 27.38 32.08 12.77
C GLU A 441 27.14 33.10 11.64
#